data_AF-A0A076HYH7-F1
#
_entry.id   AF-A0A076HYH7-F1
#
_cell.length_a   1.000
_cell.length_b   1.000
_cell.length_c   1.000
_cell.angle_alpha   90.00
_cell.angle_beta   90.00
_cell.angle_gamma   90.00
#
_symmetry.space_group_name_H-M   'P 1'
#
loop_
_entity.id
_entity.type
_entity.pdbx_description
1 polymer ?
#
loop_
_entity_poly.entity_id
_entity_poly.type
_entity_poly.pdbx_seq_one_letter_code
_entity_poly.pdbx_strand_id
1 'polypeptide(L)'
;MTWTEEQARALIPDAGTLKRGQELAAPARWQNLGRTDTAAWGECKGSGSKPYQTGLDLTAPAFKCSCPSRVFPCKHGAGLLLLLARQPQLLNSAEPPAWLQEWLEKRQQTQEKKAPKTAATAGAEGDTSPEPAAGSPAAEEQAAGSEAARQKREAQRHARMQRGASELETWLLDVVRTGLAALDQQPRAYWESQAARLVDNQLPGLAAAVRELPDLRHQGPDWPARLLARLGELCLLVRTFQRLPELSDEVRADVLQLVGVNLKKEDLLATQPAVADEWQVLSHTTNEEDRLTVRRSWLQGQRTGRFALVVEFSFGGQAFATPLLPAGRYAGELTFYPGRVPLRAVPGPLTFQGLTPATAAPVGGQAPAQLLNDYADALACLPWLREWPALLRGGIPARTPAGGWQLQFPAADDGMEAGEAAGPAAAADSVALPLLCDELAGWELRALSGGQPLTVFGEWTGRGLRPLGSWPAALHPLTA
;
A
#
# COMPACT_ATOMS: atom_id res chain seq x y z
N MET A 1 14.35 19.71 -9.39
CA MET A 1 13.65 18.41 -9.29
C MET A 1 12.59 18.31 -10.40
N THR A 2 12.41 17.13 -11.00
CA THR A 2 11.38 16.91 -12.04
C THR A 2 10.27 16.06 -11.45
N TRP A 3 9.04 16.59 -11.46
CA TRP A 3 7.85 15.88 -11.01
C TRP A 3 7.30 14.99 -12.14
N THR A 4 6.78 13.82 -11.81
CA THR A 4 6.12 12.93 -12.77
C THR A 4 4.60 13.02 -12.66
N GLU A 5 3.89 12.60 -13.72
CA GLU A 5 2.43 12.49 -13.66
C GLU A 5 1.95 11.52 -12.57
N GLU A 6 2.72 10.46 -12.33
CA GLU A 6 2.42 9.48 -11.28
C GLU A 6 2.45 10.13 -9.89
N GLN A 7 3.48 10.94 -9.61
CA GLN A 7 3.59 11.71 -8.37
C GLN A 7 2.45 12.74 -8.25
N ALA A 8 2.05 13.37 -9.36
CA ALA A 8 0.91 14.27 -9.37
C ALA A 8 -0.39 13.54 -9.01
N ARG A 9 -0.63 12.37 -9.60
CA ARG A 9 -1.82 11.55 -9.35
C ARG A 9 -1.87 11.02 -7.92
N ALA A 10 -0.74 10.71 -7.31
CA ALA A 10 -0.67 10.29 -5.90
C ALA A 10 -1.21 11.35 -4.92
N LEU A 11 -1.19 12.63 -5.31
CA LEU A 11 -1.76 13.75 -4.53
C LEU A 11 -3.19 14.12 -4.93
N ILE A 12 -3.71 13.59 -6.05
CA ILE A 12 -5.03 13.91 -6.61
C ILE A 12 -5.86 12.61 -6.67
N PRO A 13 -6.39 12.13 -5.54
CA PRO A 13 -7.09 10.84 -5.51
C PRO A 13 -8.47 10.87 -6.17
N ASP A 14 -9.12 12.03 -6.25
CA ASP A 14 -10.44 12.17 -6.88
C ASP A 14 -10.33 12.15 -8.42
N ALA A 15 -10.82 11.09 -9.06
CA ALA A 15 -10.81 10.92 -10.51
C ALA A 15 -11.48 12.08 -11.26
N GLY A 16 -12.58 12.62 -10.72
CA GLY A 16 -13.29 13.77 -11.29
C GLY A 16 -12.46 15.05 -11.26
N THR A 17 -11.72 15.30 -10.18
CA THR A 17 -10.78 16.42 -10.06
C THR A 17 -9.56 16.22 -10.92
N LEU A 18 -9.04 15.00 -11.02
CA LEU A 18 -7.94 14.66 -11.91
C LEU A 18 -8.31 14.94 -13.37
N LYS A 19 -9.47 14.46 -13.84
CA LYS A 19 -9.97 14.71 -15.20
C LYS A 19 -10.11 16.21 -15.50
N ARG A 20 -10.76 16.96 -14.60
CA ARG A 20 -10.91 18.43 -14.75
C ARG A 20 -9.57 19.16 -14.65
N GLY A 21 -8.62 18.64 -13.89
CA GLY A 21 -7.26 19.15 -13.81
C GLY A 21 -6.48 18.93 -15.10
N GLN A 22 -6.63 17.77 -15.74
CA GLN A 22 -6.02 17.46 -17.04
C GLN A 22 -6.47 18.44 -18.12
N GLU A 23 -7.75 18.81 -18.15
CA GLU A 23 -8.28 19.84 -19.06
C GLU A 23 -7.66 21.23 -18.83
N LEU A 24 -7.27 21.51 -17.58
CA LEU A 24 -6.60 22.75 -17.21
C LEU A 24 -5.08 22.69 -17.36
N ALA A 25 -4.46 21.51 -17.53
CA ALA A 25 -3.03 21.34 -17.75
C ALA A 25 -2.61 21.71 -19.19
N ALA A 26 -3.12 22.85 -19.69
CA ALA A 26 -2.89 23.40 -21.01
C ALA A 26 -2.34 24.83 -20.90
N PRO A 27 -1.19 25.17 -21.54
CA PRO A 27 -0.49 26.44 -21.33
C PRO A 27 -1.37 27.68 -21.55
N ALA A 28 -2.26 27.64 -22.55
CA ALA A 28 -3.16 28.74 -22.89
C ALA A 28 -4.16 29.16 -21.78
N ARG A 29 -4.36 28.29 -20.77
CA ARG A 29 -5.22 28.55 -19.61
C ARG A 29 -4.50 29.32 -18.50
N TRP A 30 -3.17 29.40 -18.55
CA TRP A 30 -2.33 29.92 -17.47
C TRP A 30 -1.62 31.21 -17.87
N GLN A 31 -1.39 32.05 -16.87
CA GLN A 31 -0.58 33.26 -16.92
C GLN A 31 0.32 33.30 -15.69
N ASN A 32 1.37 34.12 -15.72
CA ASN A 32 2.28 34.34 -14.58
C ASN A 32 2.78 33.03 -13.95
N LEU A 33 3.11 32.05 -14.80
CA LEU A 33 3.68 30.78 -14.38
C LEU A 33 5.11 30.99 -13.88
N GLY A 34 5.44 30.36 -12.77
CA GLY A 34 6.80 30.35 -12.26
C GLY A 34 7.01 29.24 -11.25
N ARG A 35 8.28 28.97 -10.95
CA ARG A 35 8.68 28.03 -9.91
C ARG A 35 9.96 28.48 -9.22
N THR A 36 10.17 27.93 -8.04
CA THR A 36 11.48 27.80 -7.39
C THR A 36 11.78 26.30 -7.23
N ASP A 37 12.85 25.96 -6.53
CA ASP A 37 13.09 24.56 -6.13
C ASP A 37 12.05 24.03 -5.12
N THR A 38 11.37 24.94 -4.42
CA THR A 38 10.50 24.63 -3.28
C THR A 38 9.02 24.96 -3.50
N ALA A 39 8.68 25.69 -4.57
CA ALA A 39 7.32 26.11 -4.85
C ALA A 39 7.05 26.23 -6.35
N ALA A 40 5.77 26.16 -6.74
CA ALA A 40 5.33 26.46 -8.10
C ALA A 40 4.00 27.23 -8.06
N TRP A 41 3.77 28.13 -9.01
CA TRP A 41 2.56 28.94 -9.07
C TRP A 41 2.12 29.24 -10.49
N GLY A 42 0.88 29.69 -10.60
CA GLY A 42 0.30 30.21 -11.83
C GLY A 42 -1.06 30.83 -11.59
N GLU A 43 -1.49 31.64 -12.55
CA GLU A 43 -2.79 32.29 -12.57
C GLU A 43 -3.66 31.65 -13.65
N CYS A 44 -4.66 30.88 -13.24
CA CYS A 44 -5.54 30.17 -14.16
C CYS A 44 -6.74 31.04 -14.55
N LYS A 45 -7.01 31.18 -15.85
CA LYS A 45 -8.23 31.83 -16.35
C LYS A 45 -9.46 31.06 -15.86
N GLY A 46 -10.33 31.77 -15.13
CA GLY A 46 -11.55 31.23 -14.55
C GLY A 46 -12.81 31.85 -15.14
N SER A 47 -13.95 31.59 -14.52
CA SER A 47 -15.24 32.19 -14.88
C SER A 47 -15.41 33.63 -14.36
N GLY A 48 -14.49 34.12 -13.52
CA GLY A 48 -14.49 35.49 -13.00
C GLY A 48 -13.60 36.44 -13.80
N SER A 49 -13.68 37.73 -13.48
CA SER A 49 -12.87 38.79 -14.11
C SER A 49 -11.38 38.74 -13.73
N LYS A 50 -11.05 38.17 -12.56
CA LYS A 50 -9.68 37.94 -12.11
C LYS A 50 -9.30 36.46 -12.24
N PRO A 51 -8.13 36.13 -12.81
CA PRO A 51 -7.59 34.77 -12.79
C PRO A 51 -7.47 34.21 -11.36
N TYR A 52 -7.62 32.90 -11.21
CA TYR A 52 -7.42 32.22 -9.93
C TYR A 52 -5.93 32.02 -9.66
N GLN A 53 -5.43 32.65 -8.60
CA GLN A 53 -4.09 32.45 -8.07
C GLN A 53 -3.99 31.04 -7.49
N THR A 54 -3.08 30.24 -8.05
CA THR A 54 -2.86 28.85 -7.67
C THR A 54 -1.39 28.65 -7.36
N GLY A 55 -1.09 28.03 -6.22
CA GLY A 55 0.26 27.82 -5.71
C GLY A 55 0.43 26.43 -5.12
N LEU A 56 1.66 25.95 -5.15
CA LEU A 56 2.13 24.66 -4.67
C LEU A 56 3.33 24.87 -3.77
N ASP A 57 3.32 24.23 -2.60
CA ASP A 57 4.51 23.98 -1.79
C ASP A 57 5.03 22.59 -2.19
N LEU A 58 6.29 22.49 -2.62
CA LEU A 58 6.92 21.25 -3.07
C LEU A 58 7.78 20.59 -1.96
N THR A 59 8.04 21.31 -0.86
CA THR A 59 8.83 20.80 0.29
C THR A 59 7.98 19.99 1.25
N ALA A 60 6.71 20.35 1.40
CA ALA A 60 5.70 19.59 2.10
C ALA A 60 4.42 19.65 1.26
N PRO A 61 4.30 18.77 0.24
CA PRO A 61 3.34 18.86 -0.85
C PRO A 61 1.96 19.36 -0.41
N ALA A 62 1.66 20.61 -0.76
CA ALA A 62 0.41 21.27 -0.37
C ALA A 62 -0.03 22.28 -1.42
N PHE A 63 -1.33 22.54 -1.43
CA PHE A 63 -1.99 23.32 -2.47
C PHE A 63 -2.65 24.57 -1.90
N LYS A 64 -2.50 25.69 -2.59
CA LYS A 64 -3.28 26.91 -2.39
C LYS A 64 -3.97 27.29 -3.69
N CYS A 65 -5.24 27.63 -3.59
CA CYS A 65 -5.96 28.27 -4.70
C CYS A 65 -6.89 29.36 -4.14
N SER A 66 -7.19 30.39 -4.95
CA SER A 66 -8.19 31.42 -4.63
C SER A 66 -9.60 31.08 -5.12
N CYS A 67 -9.82 29.92 -5.74
CA CYS A 67 -11.14 29.50 -6.21
C CYS A 67 -12.08 29.08 -5.05
N PRO A 68 -13.42 29.12 -5.22
CA PRO A 68 -14.39 28.82 -4.16
C PRO A 68 -14.53 27.32 -3.81
N SER A 69 -13.73 26.44 -4.41
CA SER A 69 -13.77 24.99 -4.13
C SER A 69 -13.41 24.71 -2.68
N ARG A 70 -14.16 23.79 -2.05
CA ARG A 70 -13.85 23.24 -0.73
C ARG A 70 -13.07 21.90 -0.79
N VAL A 71 -12.87 21.37 -2.00
CA VAL A 71 -12.06 20.16 -2.26
C VAL A 71 -10.64 20.60 -2.62
N PHE A 72 -9.65 20.03 -1.93
CA PHE A 72 -8.22 20.30 -2.10
C PHE A 72 -7.42 18.99 -2.27
N PRO A 73 -6.57 18.86 -3.31
CA PRO A 73 -6.36 19.82 -4.40
C PRO A 73 -7.65 20.07 -5.21
N CYS A 74 -7.89 21.32 -5.61
CA CYS A 74 -8.98 21.63 -6.53
C CYS A 74 -8.53 21.40 -7.98
N LYS A 75 -9.44 21.49 -8.96
CA LYS A 75 -9.08 21.32 -10.38
C LYS A 75 -7.92 22.23 -10.85
N HIS A 76 -7.80 23.45 -10.29
CA HIS A 76 -6.70 24.36 -10.64
C HIS A 76 -5.37 23.89 -10.03
N GLY A 77 -5.37 23.48 -8.76
CA GLY A 77 -4.19 22.90 -8.10
C GLY A 77 -3.72 21.62 -8.81
N ALA A 78 -4.66 20.74 -9.17
CA ALA A 78 -4.41 19.56 -9.98
C ALA A 78 -3.83 19.93 -11.37
N GLY A 79 -4.43 20.92 -12.04
CA GLY A 79 -3.95 21.39 -13.34
C GLY A 79 -2.54 21.98 -13.30
N LEU A 80 -2.20 22.77 -12.28
CA LEU A 80 -0.86 23.34 -12.11
C LEU A 80 0.19 22.25 -11.86
N LEU A 81 -0.13 21.28 -11.00
CA LEU A 81 0.79 20.18 -10.70
C LEU A 81 1.02 19.27 -11.92
N LEU A 82 -0.04 18.95 -12.67
CA LEU A 82 0.07 18.23 -13.94
C LEU A 82 0.85 19.02 -14.99
N LEU A 83 0.69 20.34 -15.04
CA LEU A 83 1.46 21.20 -15.94
C LEU A 83 2.94 21.21 -15.56
N LEU A 84 3.25 21.29 -14.26
CA LEU A 84 4.61 21.17 -13.74
C LEU A 84 5.25 19.82 -14.10
N ALA A 85 4.48 18.73 -14.02
CA ALA A 85 4.96 17.39 -14.36
C ALA A 85 5.19 17.19 -15.87
N ARG A 86 4.28 17.69 -16.72
CA ARG A 86 4.33 17.47 -18.18
C ARG A 86 5.25 18.44 -18.90
N GLN A 87 5.26 19.69 -18.47
CA GLN A 87 5.89 20.81 -19.18
C GLN A 87 6.64 21.72 -18.18
N PRO A 88 7.59 21.19 -17.39
CA PRO A 88 8.32 21.97 -16.38
C PRO A 88 9.04 23.20 -16.96
N GLN A 89 9.40 23.17 -18.24
CA GLN A 89 10.04 24.27 -18.97
C GLN A 89 9.16 25.52 -19.11
N LEU A 90 7.84 25.40 -18.93
CA LEU A 90 6.94 26.56 -18.96
C LEU A 90 6.95 27.35 -17.65
N LEU A 91 7.43 26.75 -16.56
CA LEU A 91 7.56 27.38 -15.26
C LEU A 91 9.01 27.81 -15.10
N ASN A 92 9.30 29.05 -15.49
CA ASN A 92 10.63 29.62 -15.35
C ASN A 92 10.96 29.85 -13.87
N SER A 93 12.26 29.77 -13.56
CA SER A 93 12.74 30.16 -12.23
C SER A 93 12.49 31.64 -12.03
N ALA A 94 11.73 31.98 -11.00
CA ALA A 94 11.35 33.36 -10.71
C ALA A 94 11.20 33.56 -9.19
N GLU A 95 11.12 34.82 -8.76
CA GLU A 95 10.79 35.12 -7.38
C GLU A 95 9.29 34.84 -7.13
N PRO A 96 8.91 34.14 -6.03
CA PRO A 96 7.52 33.88 -5.75
C PRO A 96 6.73 35.18 -5.54
N PRO A 97 5.50 35.32 -6.05
CA PRO A 97 4.64 36.46 -5.77
C PRO A 97 4.39 36.63 -4.26
N ALA A 98 4.18 37.87 -3.80
CA ALA A 98 3.96 38.19 -2.38
C ALA A 98 2.88 37.32 -1.72
N TRP A 99 1.74 37.10 -2.39
CA TRP A 99 0.65 36.26 -1.86
C TRP A 99 1.07 34.80 -1.63
N LEU A 100 2.03 34.29 -2.41
CA LEU A 100 2.57 32.94 -2.25
C LEU A 100 3.60 32.91 -1.13
N GLN A 101 4.48 33.92 -1.05
CA GLN A 101 5.48 34.05 0.01
C GLN A 101 4.80 34.09 1.39
N GLU A 102 3.80 34.97 1.57
CA GLU A 102 3.02 35.07 2.80
C GLU A 102 2.38 33.73 3.21
N TRP A 103 1.88 32.97 2.23
CA TRP A 103 1.30 31.65 2.48
C TRP A 103 2.34 30.61 2.89
N LEU A 104 3.50 30.58 2.22
CA LEU A 104 4.61 29.67 2.53
C LEU A 104 5.19 29.95 3.92
N GLU A 105 5.43 31.21 4.26
CA GLU A 105 5.94 31.61 5.59
C GLU A 105 4.98 31.21 6.71
N LYS A 106 3.68 31.48 6.53
CA LYS A 106 2.67 31.06 7.51
C LYS A 106 2.62 29.54 7.68
N ARG A 107 2.84 28.79 6.61
CA ARG A 107 2.92 27.32 6.67
C ARG A 107 4.17 26.85 7.41
N GLN A 108 5.34 27.38 7.11
CA GLN A 108 6.58 27.05 7.80
C GLN A 108 6.45 27.29 9.31
N GLN A 109 5.94 28.46 9.71
CA GLN A 109 5.67 28.77 11.12
C GLN A 109 4.67 27.80 11.78
N THR A 110 3.67 27.32 11.03
CA THR A 110 2.70 26.35 11.54
C THR A 110 3.30 24.96 11.68
N GLN A 111 4.18 24.56 10.75
CA GLN A 111 4.87 23.27 10.78
C GLN A 111 5.89 23.20 11.91
N GLU A 112 6.65 24.28 12.13
CA GLU A 112 7.57 24.42 13.26
C GLU A 112 6.82 24.38 14.61
N LYS A 113 5.62 24.98 14.68
CA LYS A 113 4.77 24.97 15.89
C LYS A 113 3.98 23.67 16.10
N LYS A 114 3.91 22.77 15.10
CA LYS A 114 3.11 21.53 15.15
C LYS A 114 3.86 20.29 15.66
N ALA A 115 5.13 20.40 15.99
CA ALA A 115 5.79 19.40 16.83
C ALA A 115 5.45 19.66 18.32
N PRO A 116 4.91 18.70 19.10
CA PRO A 116 3.86 17.72 18.83
C PRO A 116 2.53 18.15 19.50
N LYS A 117 1.47 18.41 18.74
CA LYS A 117 0.08 18.40 19.26
C LYS A 117 -0.89 17.79 18.23
N THR A 118 -1.21 16.52 18.47
CA THR A 118 -2.50 15.85 18.23
C THR A 118 -3.30 16.32 17.02
N ALA A 119 -3.25 15.53 15.94
CA ALA A 119 -4.24 15.57 14.86
C ALA A 119 -5.49 14.78 15.27
N ALA A 120 -6.39 15.43 15.99
CA ALA A 120 -7.78 15.00 16.09
C ALA A 120 -8.59 15.84 15.09
N THR A 121 -9.15 15.18 14.06
CA THR A 121 -10.49 15.38 13.49
C THR A 121 -10.53 14.90 12.03
N ALA A 122 -10.97 13.66 11.82
CA ALA A 122 -11.79 13.23 10.68
C ALA A 122 -12.29 11.80 10.95
N GLY A 123 -13.40 11.70 11.68
CA GLY A 123 -14.10 10.46 11.99
C GLY A 123 -15.42 10.81 12.66
N ALA A 124 -16.41 11.16 11.85
CA ALA A 124 -17.78 11.33 12.30
C ALA A 124 -18.52 10.01 12.06
N GLU A 125 -18.75 9.24 13.12
CA GLU A 125 -20.00 8.50 13.33
C GLU A 125 -20.38 8.67 14.80
N GLY A 126 -21.66 8.98 15.02
CA GLY A 126 -22.17 9.50 16.27
C GLY A 126 -22.15 8.49 17.41
N ASP A 127 -21.76 8.99 18.58
CA ASP A 127 -22.36 8.57 19.82
C ASP A 127 -22.55 9.82 20.70
N THR A 128 -23.80 10.15 20.95
CA THR A 128 -24.19 11.24 21.86
C THR A 128 -24.40 10.65 23.24
N SER A 129 -23.46 10.86 24.15
CA SER A 129 -23.80 11.23 25.53
C SER A 129 -22.59 11.77 26.31
N PRO A 130 -22.83 12.68 27.27
CA PRO A 130 -21.81 13.54 27.84
C PRO A 130 -21.01 12.86 28.95
N GLU A 131 -19.71 13.16 29.00
CA GLU A 131 -18.82 12.91 30.15
C GLU A 131 -19.34 13.61 31.41
N PRO A 132 -19.45 12.93 32.56
CA PRO A 132 -19.48 13.58 33.86
C PRO A 132 -18.06 13.74 34.40
N ALA A 133 -17.82 14.91 35.00
CA ALA A 133 -16.58 15.28 35.67
C ALA A 133 -16.23 14.31 36.80
N ALA A 134 -14.97 13.87 36.83
CA ALA A 134 -14.39 13.03 37.86
C ALA A 134 -14.34 13.75 39.22
N GLY A 135 -14.80 13.07 40.27
CA GLY A 135 -14.65 13.55 41.65
C GLY A 135 -15.65 13.05 42.68
N SER A 136 -16.39 11.96 42.46
CA SER A 136 -17.26 11.36 43.49
C SER A 136 -17.27 9.82 43.39
N PRO A 137 -17.43 9.09 44.52
CA PRO A 137 -17.41 7.62 44.55
C PRO A 137 -18.53 6.94 43.74
N ALA A 138 -19.52 7.69 43.24
CA ALA A 138 -20.54 7.19 42.30
C ALA A 138 -20.03 7.02 40.84
N ALA A 139 -18.90 7.67 40.47
CA ALA A 139 -18.31 7.56 39.13
C ALA A 139 -17.58 6.23 38.92
N GLU A 140 -17.03 5.64 39.98
CA GLU A 140 -16.37 4.31 39.92
C GLU A 140 -17.38 3.18 39.71
N GLU A 141 -18.57 3.27 40.30
CA GLU A 141 -19.64 2.29 40.15
C GLU A 141 -20.28 2.33 38.75
N GLN A 142 -20.41 3.53 38.16
CA GLN A 142 -20.88 3.72 36.79
C GLN A 142 -19.82 3.35 35.73
N ALA A 143 -18.52 3.56 36.01
CA ALA A 143 -17.43 3.09 35.17
C ALA A 143 -17.27 1.55 35.22
N ALA A 144 -17.46 0.94 36.39
CA ALA A 144 -17.49 -0.53 36.52
C ALA A 144 -18.71 -1.15 35.80
N GLY A 145 -19.87 -0.49 35.86
CA GLY A 145 -21.07 -0.89 35.11
C GLY A 145 -20.90 -0.79 33.59
N SER A 146 -20.18 0.22 33.08
CA SER A 146 -19.90 0.38 31.65
C SER A 146 -18.85 -0.62 31.15
N GLU A 147 -17.85 -0.96 31.97
CA GLU A 147 -16.84 -1.97 31.68
C GLU A 147 -17.44 -3.39 31.67
N ALA A 148 -18.28 -3.74 32.64
CA ALA A 148 -18.99 -5.02 32.64
C ALA A 148 -19.93 -5.17 31.42
N ALA A 149 -20.58 -4.09 31.00
CA ALA A 149 -21.39 -4.06 29.79
C ALA A 149 -20.54 -4.21 28.50
N ARG A 150 -19.34 -3.62 28.47
CA ARG A 150 -18.37 -3.80 27.37
C ARG A 150 -17.89 -5.24 27.28
N GLN A 151 -17.45 -5.84 28.38
CA GLN A 151 -17.01 -7.23 28.44
C GLN A 151 -18.13 -8.19 28.01
N LYS A 152 -19.37 -7.94 28.43
CA LYS A 152 -20.53 -8.73 27.98
C LYS A 152 -20.77 -8.62 26.46
N ARG A 153 -20.63 -7.42 25.88
CA ARG A 153 -20.74 -7.22 24.41
C ARG A 153 -19.62 -7.91 23.65
N GLU A 154 -18.39 -7.83 24.15
CA GLU A 154 -17.23 -8.51 23.56
C GLU A 154 -17.36 -10.04 23.64
N ALA A 155 -17.83 -10.58 24.77
CA ALA A 155 -18.13 -12.00 24.92
C ALA A 155 -19.25 -12.47 23.97
N GLN A 156 -20.33 -11.70 23.84
CA GLN A 156 -21.40 -12.00 22.88
C GLN A 156 -20.92 -11.95 21.43
N ARG A 157 -20.07 -10.97 21.10
CA ARG A 157 -19.42 -10.86 19.79
C ARG A 157 -18.57 -12.10 19.53
N HIS A 158 -17.70 -12.47 20.46
CA HIS A 158 -16.85 -13.64 20.34
C HIS A 158 -17.69 -14.93 20.18
N ALA A 159 -18.77 -15.09 20.93
CA ALA A 159 -19.67 -16.24 20.80
C ALA A 159 -20.33 -16.34 19.41
N ARG A 160 -20.74 -15.21 18.81
CA ARG A 160 -21.27 -15.17 17.43
C ARG A 160 -20.20 -15.56 16.42
N MET A 161 -19.00 -15.01 16.56
CA MET A 161 -17.87 -15.38 15.70
C MET A 161 -17.53 -16.87 15.80
N GLN A 162 -17.48 -17.43 17.01
CA GLN A 162 -17.22 -18.86 17.21
C GLN A 162 -18.29 -19.73 16.54
N ARG A 163 -19.57 -19.34 16.63
CA ARG A 163 -20.66 -20.02 15.91
C ARG A 163 -20.45 -19.98 14.39
N GLY A 164 -20.19 -18.80 13.83
CA GLY A 164 -19.94 -18.65 12.39
C GLY A 164 -18.72 -19.43 11.90
N ALA A 165 -17.67 -19.52 12.72
CA ALA A 165 -16.49 -20.33 12.44
C ALA A 165 -16.83 -21.83 12.37
N SER A 166 -17.58 -22.36 13.33
CA SER A 166 -18.00 -23.78 13.34
C SER A 166 -18.96 -24.14 12.21
N GLU A 167 -19.88 -23.23 11.86
CA GLU A 167 -20.75 -23.39 10.68
C GLU A 167 -19.93 -23.43 9.38
N LEU A 168 -18.92 -22.55 9.25
CA LEU A 168 -18.01 -22.57 8.10
C LEU A 168 -17.17 -23.84 8.04
N GLU A 169 -16.66 -24.34 9.16
CA GLU A 169 -15.90 -25.61 9.17
C GLU A 169 -16.76 -26.75 8.63
N THR A 170 -18.00 -26.87 9.11
CA THR A 170 -18.95 -27.89 8.65
C THR A 170 -19.16 -27.79 7.14
N TRP A 171 -19.41 -26.58 6.64
CA TRP A 171 -19.58 -26.32 5.22
C TRP A 171 -18.32 -26.66 4.40
N LEU A 172 -17.12 -26.32 4.88
CA LEU A 172 -15.86 -26.67 4.22
C LEU A 172 -15.67 -28.18 4.11
N LEU A 173 -16.00 -28.93 5.18
CA LEU A 173 -15.92 -30.40 5.18
C LEU A 173 -16.94 -31.01 4.22
N ASP A 174 -18.15 -30.46 4.13
CA ASP A 174 -19.18 -30.91 3.20
C ASP A 174 -18.80 -30.61 1.74
N VAL A 175 -18.19 -29.46 1.47
CA VAL A 175 -17.62 -29.10 0.17
C VAL A 175 -16.59 -30.14 -0.27
N VAL A 176 -15.64 -30.50 0.60
CA VAL A 176 -14.60 -31.50 0.29
C VAL A 176 -15.22 -32.90 0.12
N ARG A 177 -16.19 -33.28 0.97
CA ARG A 177 -16.88 -34.58 0.89
C ARG A 177 -17.67 -34.73 -0.41
N THR A 178 -18.31 -33.66 -0.88
CA THR A 178 -19.07 -33.64 -2.15
C THR A 178 -18.14 -33.72 -3.36
N GLY A 179 -16.89 -33.25 -3.20
CA GLY A 179 -15.85 -33.31 -4.22
C GLY A 179 -15.78 -32.05 -5.08
N LEU A 180 -14.56 -31.69 -5.50
CA LEU A 180 -14.27 -30.43 -6.20
C LEU A 180 -14.93 -30.33 -7.58
N ALA A 181 -15.17 -31.47 -8.25
CA ALA A 181 -15.84 -31.49 -9.55
C ALA A 181 -17.27 -30.93 -9.48
N ALA A 182 -17.98 -31.15 -8.37
CA ALA A 182 -19.32 -30.61 -8.16
C ALA A 182 -19.31 -29.08 -7.95
N LEU A 183 -18.17 -28.50 -7.60
CA LEU A 183 -18.04 -27.07 -7.40
C LEU A 183 -17.96 -26.31 -8.71
N ASP A 184 -17.48 -26.91 -9.80
CA ASP A 184 -17.33 -26.25 -11.10
C ASP A 184 -18.63 -25.61 -11.58
N GLN A 185 -19.76 -26.26 -11.31
CA GLN A 185 -21.09 -25.84 -11.71
C GLN A 185 -21.81 -24.95 -10.67
N GLN A 186 -21.19 -24.66 -9.52
CA GLN A 186 -21.86 -23.88 -8.47
C GLN A 186 -21.91 -22.38 -8.82
N PRO A 187 -23.10 -21.76 -8.78
CA PRO A 187 -23.28 -20.35 -9.12
C PRO A 187 -22.64 -19.45 -8.06
N ARG A 188 -22.39 -18.18 -8.41
CA ARG A 188 -21.83 -17.18 -7.47
C ARG A 188 -22.66 -17.03 -6.18
N ALA A 189 -23.98 -17.18 -6.27
CA ALA A 189 -24.90 -17.14 -5.14
C ALA A 189 -24.62 -18.21 -4.06
N TYR A 190 -24.10 -19.38 -4.45
CA TYR A 190 -23.70 -20.44 -3.52
C TYR A 190 -22.65 -19.91 -2.53
N TRP A 191 -21.59 -19.29 -3.06
CA TRP A 191 -20.50 -18.71 -2.28
C TRP A 191 -20.93 -17.46 -1.52
N GLU A 192 -21.72 -16.59 -2.16
CA GLU A 192 -22.19 -15.35 -1.52
C GLU A 192 -23.10 -15.62 -0.33
N SER A 193 -23.94 -16.66 -0.39
CA SER A 193 -24.79 -17.04 0.74
C SER A 193 -23.98 -17.42 1.98
N GLN A 194 -22.86 -18.11 1.80
CA GLN A 194 -21.96 -18.48 2.89
C GLN A 194 -21.16 -17.26 3.38
N ALA A 195 -20.70 -16.40 2.47
CA ALA A 195 -20.00 -15.16 2.82
C ALA A 195 -20.89 -14.19 3.62
N ALA A 196 -22.17 -14.05 3.25
CA ALA A 196 -23.13 -13.21 3.97
C ALA A 196 -23.31 -13.67 5.43
N ARG A 197 -23.47 -14.98 5.66
CA ARG A 197 -23.55 -15.57 7.01
C ARG A 197 -22.30 -15.28 7.84
N LEU A 198 -21.13 -15.25 7.23
CA LEU A 198 -19.88 -14.89 7.91
C LEU A 198 -19.85 -13.41 8.29
N VAL A 199 -20.34 -12.51 7.44
CA VAL A 199 -20.50 -11.08 7.77
C VAL A 199 -21.45 -10.91 8.96
N ASP A 200 -22.59 -11.59 8.96
CA ASP A 200 -23.57 -11.56 10.06
C ASP A 200 -22.97 -12.07 11.38
N ASN A 201 -22.06 -13.04 11.30
CA ASN A 201 -21.29 -13.57 12.42
C ASN A 201 -19.99 -12.78 12.72
N GLN A 202 -19.79 -11.61 12.10
CA GLN A 202 -18.65 -10.71 12.32
C GLN A 202 -17.28 -11.29 11.96
N LEU A 203 -17.23 -12.09 10.89
CA LEU A 203 -16.02 -12.69 10.30
C LEU A 203 -15.79 -12.20 8.85
N PRO A 204 -15.68 -10.88 8.61
CA PRO A 204 -15.58 -10.33 7.26
C PRO A 204 -14.32 -10.78 6.50
N GLY A 205 -13.23 -11.11 7.21
CA GLY A 205 -12.02 -11.64 6.58
C GLY A 205 -12.22 -13.04 5.99
N LEU A 206 -12.94 -13.92 6.71
CA LEU A 206 -13.34 -15.23 6.18
C LEU A 206 -14.37 -15.08 5.05
N ALA A 207 -15.29 -14.12 5.16
CA ALA A 207 -16.24 -13.83 4.08
C ALA A 207 -15.53 -13.41 2.79
N ALA A 208 -14.54 -12.53 2.89
CA ALA A 208 -13.71 -12.13 1.75
C ALA A 208 -12.98 -13.34 1.14
N ALA A 209 -12.37 -14.19 1.96
CA ALA A 209 -11.69 -15.39 1.48
C ALA A 209 -12.63 -16.39 0.79
N VAL A 210 -13.88 -16.54 1.25
CA VAL A 210 -14.90 -17.37 0.58
C VAL A 210 -15.30 -16.78 -0.77
N ARG A 211 -15.39 -15.44 -0.89
CA ARG A 211 -15.71 -14.76 -2.15
C ARG A 211 -14.63 -14.89 -3.21
N GLU A 212 -13.38 -15.15 -2.83
CA GLU A 212 -12.25 -15.38 -3.76
C GLU A 212 -12.26 -16.80 -4.38
N LEU A 213 -12.83 -17.80 -3.69
CA LEU A 213 -12.83 -19.20 -4.14
C LEU A 213 -13.39 -19.40 -5.55
N PRO A 214 -14.53 -18.81 -5.96
CA PRO A 214 -15.05 -18.99 -7.30
C PRO A 214 -14.10 -18.56 -8.42
N ASP A 215 -13.25 -17.56 -8.16
CA ASP A 215 -12.36 -16.97 -9.17
C ASP A 215 -11.15 -17.88 -9.47
N LEU A 216 -10.76 -18.75 -8.52
CA LEU A 216 -9.65 -19.69 -8.71
C LEU A 216 -9.86 -20.66 -9.87
N ARG A 217 -11.13 -20.95 -10.20
CA ARG A 217 -11.55 -21.85 -11.29
C ARG A 217 -11.16 -21.34 -12.68
N HIS A 218 -10.98 -20.03 -12.82
CA HIS A 218 -10.70 -19.38 -14.11
C HIS A 218 -9.22 -19.02 -14.30
N GLN A 219 -8.34 -19.45 -13.39
CA GLN A 219 -6.96 -19.01 -13.33
C GLN A 219 -5.93 -20.02 -13.85
N GLY A 220 -6.38 -21.16 -14.42
CA GLY A 220 -5.50 -22.13 -15.06
C GLY A 220 -6.00 -23.57 -14.98
N PRO A 221 -5.35 -24.51 -15.69
CA PRO A 221 -5.70 -25.93 -15.66
C PRO A 221 -5.44 -26.58 -14.29
N ASP A 222 -4.58 -26.01 -13.45
CA ASP A 222 -4.29 -26.47 -12.09
C ASP A 222 -5.28 -25.97 -11.03
N TRP A 223 -6.40 -25.36 -11.46
CA TRP A 223 -7.41 -24.82 -10.55
C TRP A 223 -7.90 -25.80 -9.46
N PRO A 224 -8.06 -27.13 -9.68
CA PRO A 224 -8.54 -28.01 -8.63
C PRO A 224 -7.55 -28.09 -7.47
N ALA A 225 -6.25 -28.19 -7.78
CA ALA A 225 -5.19 -28.22 -6.77
C ALA A 225 -5.12 -26.90 -6.00
N ARG A 226 -5.28 -25.77 -6.70
CA ARG A 226 -5.29 -24.42 -6.10
C ARG A 226 -6.49 -24.21 -5.19
N LEU A 227 -7.68 -24.64 -5.62
CA LEU A 227 -8.90 -24.57 -4.83
C LEU A 227 -8.78 -25.45 -3.58
N LEU A 228 -8.26 -26.67 -3.70
CA LEU A 228 -8.06 -27.56 -2.57
C LEU A 228 -7.10 -26.98 -1.53
N ALA A 229 -5.95 -26.45 -1.98
CA ALA A 229 -5.00 -25.78 -1.10
C ALA A 229 -5.67 -24.62 -0.35
N ARG A 230 -6.46 -23.79 -1.07
CA ARG A 230 -7.16 -22.66 -0.46
C ARG A 230 -8.24 -23.07 0.54
N LEU A 231 -8.98 -24.14 0.27
CA LEU A 231 -9.93 -24.72 1.23
C LEU A 231 -9.21 -25.25 2.48
N GLY A 232 -8.04 -25.87 2.31
CA GLY A 232 -7.18 -26.32 3.40
C GLY A 232 -6.69 -25.17 4.29
N GLU A 233 -6.19 -24.09 3.68
CA GLU A 233 -5.80 -22.87 4.39
C GLU A 233 -6.95 -22.27 5.20
N LEU A 234 -8.16 -22.22 4.61
CA LEU A 234 -9.36 -21.73 5.31
C LEU A 234 -9.75 -22.62 6.49
N CYS A 235 -9.73 -23.93 6.31
CA CYS A 235 -9.99 -24.88 7.39
C CYS A 235 -8.97 -24.72 8.53
N LEU A 236 -7.68 -24.56 8.19
CA LEU A 236 -6.63 -24.30 9.16
C LEU A 236 -6.88 -22.99 9.92
N LEU A 237 -7.29 -21.91 9.24
CA LEU A 237 -7.60 -20.61 9.86
C LEU A 237 -8.77 -20.72 10.83
N VAL A 238 -9.86 -21.37 10.40
CA VAL A 238 -11.07 -21.57 11.20
C VAL A 238 -10.75 -22.35 12.48
N ARG A 239 -10.03 -23.47 12.38
CA ARG A 239 -9.62 -24.27 13.54
C ARG A 239 -8.65 -23.54 14.46
N THR A 240 -7.82 -22.67 13.90
CA THR A 240 -6.91 -21.84 14.70
C THR A 240 -7.68 -20.76 15.44
N PHE A 241 -8.63 -20.11 14.78
CA PHE A 241 -9.53 -19.14 15.41
C PHE A 241 -10.42 -19.76 16.51
N GLN A 242 -10.87 -21.00 16.35
CA GLN A 242 -11.61 -21.69 17.41
C GLN A 242 -10.77 -21.93 18.67
N ARG A 243 -9.44 -22.03 18.53
CA ARG A 243 -8.47 -22.24 19.62
C ARG A 243 -7.74 -20.96 20.02
N LEU A 244 -8.31 -19.79 19.71
CA LEU A 244 -7.70 -18.48 19.95
C LEU A 244 -7.11 -18.28 21.38
N PRO A 245 -7.75 -18.78 22.48
CA PRO A 245 -7.20 -18.65 23.83
C PRO A 245 -5.90 -19.42 24.07
N GLU A 246 -5.61 -20.46 23.29
CA GLU A 246 -4.42 -21.31 23.43
C GLU A 246 -3.19 -20.75 22.69
N LEU A 247 -3.39 -19.73 21.85
CA LEU A 247 -2.35 -19.16 21.00
C LEU A 247 -1.52 -18.12 21.75
N SER A 248 -0.25 -17.98 21.35
CA SER A 248 0.58 -16.83 21.74
C SER A 248 -0.03 -15.52 21.24
N ASP A 249 0.33 -14.40 21.88
CA ASP A 249 -0.24 -13.10 21.56
C ASP A 249 0.02 -12.66 20.11
N GLU A 250 1.20 -13.00 19.56
CA GLU A 250 1.56 -12.73 18.16
C GLU A 250 0.64 -13.47 17.18
N VAL A 251 0.46 -14.78 17.38
CA VAL A 251 -0.39 -15.60 16.51
C VAL A 251 -1.86 -15.22 16.67
N ARG A 252 -2.28 -14.89 17.91
CA ARG A 252 -3.62 -14.35 18.17
C ARG A 252 -3.88 -13.08 17.37
N ALA A 253 -2.91 -12.15 17.33
CA ALA A 253 -3.02 -10.92 16.56
C ALA A 253 -3.11 -11.19 15.05
N ASP A 254 -2.32 -12.12 14.51
CA ASP A 254 -2.39 -12.51 13.10
C ASP A 254 -3.76 -13.10 12.75
N VAL A 255 -4.24 -14.06 13.55
CA VAL A 255 -5.53 -14.74 13.34
C VAL A 255 -6.70 -13.75 13.41
N LEU A 256 -6.69 -12.85 14.40
CA LEU A 256 -7.71 -11.81 14.53
C LEU A 256 -7.76 -10.90 13.29
N GLN A 257 -6.60 -10.46 12.80
CA GLN A 257 -6.53 -9.66 11.58
C GLN A 257 -7.05 -10.43 10.35
N LEU A 258 -6.66 -11.70 10.20
CA LEU A 258 -7.08 -12.57 9.08
C LEU A 258 -8.58 -12.83 9.06
N VAL A 259 -9.23 -12.96 10.22
CA VAL A 259 -10.70 -13.12 10.28
C VAL A 259 -11.46 -11.78 10.20
N GLY A 260 -10.73 -10.66 10.18
CA GLY A 260 -11.27 -9.30 9.97
C GLY A 260 -11.49 -8.47 11.24
N VAL A 261 -10.91 -8.87 12.37
CA VAL A 261 -10.84 -8.07 13.60
C VAL A 261 -9.56 -7.23 13.56
N ASN A 262 -9.69 -5.97 13.16
CA ASN A 262 -8.56 -5.05 13.04
C ASN A 262 -8.37 -4.24 14.33
N LEU A 263 -7.11 -4.05 14.73
CA LEU A 263 -6.73 -3.09 15.76
C LEU A 263 -6.90 -1.66 15.23
N LYS A 264 -7.49 -0.77 16.03
CA LYS A 264 -7.65 0.63 15.66
C LYS A 264 -6.28 1.31 15.58
N LYS A 265 -6.14 2.26 14.65
CA LYS A 265 -4.87 2.98 14.44
C LYS A 265 -4.41 3.73 15.69
N GLU A 266 -5.34 4.33 16.43
CA GLU A 266 -5.09 5.06 17.67
C GLU A 266 -4.52 4.14 18.76
N ASP A 267 -5.18 3.00 18.99
CA ASP A 267 -4.73 1.99 19.95
C ASP A 267 -3.35 1.42 19.54
N LEU A 268 -3.14 1.19 18.25
CA LEU A 268 -1.85 0.73 17.73
C LEU A 268 -0.72 1.71 18.05
N LEU A 269 -0.92 2.99 17.71
CA LEU A 269 0.07 4.05 17.96
C LEU A 269 0.33 4.29 19.46
N ALA A 270 -0.64 3.99 20.32
CA ALA A 270 -0.50 4.13 21.76
C ALA A 270 0.20 2.94 22.44
N THR A 271 0.11 1.74 21.86
CA THR A 271 0.51 0.49 22.54
C THR A 271 1.72 -0.20 21.93
N GLN A 272 2.00 0.00 20.64
CA GLN A 272 3.10 -0.67 19.96
C GLN A 272 4.32 0.24 19.80
N PRO A 273 5.54 -0.32 19.88
CA PRO A 273 6.76 0.47 19.67
C PRO A 273 6.85 0.95 18.24
N ALA A 274 7.15 2.23 18.07
CA ALA A 274 7.39 2.83 16.76
C ALA A 274 8.83 2.56 16.29
N VAL A 275 8.99 2.41 14.97
CA VAL A 275 10.29 2.23 14.32
C VAL A 275 10.64 3.52 13.59
N ALA A 276 11.66 4.22 14.09
CA ALA A 276 12.21 5.42 13.45
C ALA A 276 13.22 5.04 12.35
N ASP A 277 13.01 5.53 11.13
CA ASP A 277 13.92 5.33 10.00
C ASP A 277 13.78 6.47 8.97
N GLU A 278 14.61 6.44 7.93
CA GLU A 278 14.39 7.13 6.67
C GLU A 278 13.72 6.17 5.68
N TRP A 279 12.43 6.36 5.47
CA TRP A 279 11.58 5.49 4.66
C TRP A 279 11.56 5.96 3.20
N GLN A 280 11.99 5.10 2.29
CA GLN A 280 11.83 5.30 0.84
C GLN A 280 10.58 4.57 0.35
N VAL A 281 9.71 5.27 -0.38
CA VAL A 281 8.55 4.66 -1.05
C VAL A 281 9.02 3.89 -2.28
N LEU A 282 8.79 2.57 -2.28
CA LEU A 282 9.18 1.66 -3.35
C LEU A 282 8.11 1.51 -4.42
N SER A 283 6.84 1.48 -4.02
CA SER A 283 5.73 1.34 -4.95
C SER A 283 4.45 1.94 -4.39
N HIS A 284 3.52 2.19 -5.29
CA HIS A 284 2.23 2.75 -4.98
C HIS A 284 1.16 2.14 -5.89
N THR A 285 0.14 1.52 -5.31
CA THR A 285 -1.02 1.03 -6.06
C THR A 285 -2.30 1.58 -5.46
N THR A 286 -3.18 2.07 -6.33
CA THR A 286 -4.44 2.69 -5.96
C THR A 286 -5.57 1.99 -6.70
N ASN A 287 -6.51 1.44 -5.95
CA ASN A 287 -7.72 0.81 -6.46
C ASN A 287 -8.93 1.63 -6.03
N GLU A 288 -9.89 1.79 -6.94
CA GLU A 288 -11.14 2.50 -6.68
C GLU A 288 -12.30 1.50 -6.77
N GLU A 289 -13.07 1.39 -5.69
CA GLU A 289 -14.29 0.59 -5.60
C GLU A 289 -15.43 1.51 -5.14
N ASP A 290 -16.36 1.81 -6.03
CA ASP A 290 -17.46 2.76 -5.84
C ASP A 290 -17.02 4.16 -5.40
N ARG A 291 -17.14 4.48 -4.10
CA ARG A 291 -16.73 5.76 -3.51
C ARG A 291 -15.53 5.61 -2.58
N LEU A 292 -14.97 4.41 -2.49
CA LEU A 292 -13.83 4.06 -1.66
C LEU A 292 -12.60 3.91 -2.54
N THR A 293 -11.59 4.72 -2.27
CA THR A 293 -10.27 4.56 -2.88
C THR A 293 -9.34 3.93 -1.85
N VAL A 294 -8.77 2.79 -2.18
CA VAL A 294 -7.78 2.07 -1.36
C VAL A 294 -6.41 2.25 -1.96
N ARG A 295 -5.45 2.57 -1.12
CA ARG A 295 -4.07 2.82 -1.54
C ARG A 295 -3.10 2.00 -0.73
N ARG A 296 -2.23 1.28 -1.43
CA ARG A 296 -1.16 0.47 -0.87
C ARG A 296 0.16 1.09 -1.25
N SER A 297 0.94 1.46 -0.25
CA SER A 297 2.30 1.99 -0.43
C SER A 297 3.28 1.08 0.27
N TRP A 298 4.22 0.53 -0.49
CA TRP A 298 5.36 -0.17 0.09
C TRP A 298 6.49 0.82 0.34
N LEU A 299 7.07 0.74 1.53
CA LEU A 299 8.23 1.51 1.93
C LEU A 299 9.35 0.57 2.39
N GLN A 300 10.58 1.05 2.31
CA GLN A 300 11.75 0.41 2.86
C GLN A 300 12.52 1.40 3.73
N GLY A 301 12.85 1.00 4.95
CA GLY A 301 13.73 1.77 5.82
C GLY A 301 15.16 1.70 5.32
N GLN A 302 15.81 2.84 5.08
CA GLN A 302 17.17 2.88 4.54
C GLN A 302 18.22 2.39 5.55
N ARG A 303 17.97 2.57 6.87
CA ARG A 303 18.91 2.12 7.91
C ARG A 303 18.61 0.71 8.37
N THR A 304 17.34 0.37 8.55
CA THR A 304 16.92 -0.95 9.06
C THR A 304 16.78 -2.00 7.97
N GLY A 305 16.66 -1.59 6.71
CA GLY A 305 16.32 -2.48 5.58
C GLY A 305 14.89 -3.02 5.64
N ARG A 306 14.08 -2.63 6.65
CA ARG A 306 12.77 -3.20 6.93
C ARG A 306 11.74 -2.73 5.90
N PHE A 307 10.95 -3.67 5.38
CA PHE A 307 9.80 -3.35 4.54
C PHE A 307 8.57 -2.99 5.39
N ALA A 308 7.78 -2.04 4.90
CA ALA A 308 6.52 -1.62 5.51
C ALA A 308 5.44 -1.44 4.45
N LEU A 309 4.27 -2.03 4.67
CA LEU A 309 3.08 -1.82 3.86
C LEU A 309 2.12 -0.87 4.57
N VAL A 310 1.94 0.32 4.02
CA VAL A 310 0.95 1.30 4.48
C VAL A 310 -0.29 1.18 3.60
N VAL A 311 -1.43 0.90 4.25
CA VAL A 311 -2.75 0.82 3.58
C VAL A 311 -3.63 1.95 4.05
N GLU A 312 -4.04 2.81 3.13
CA GLU A 312 -4.89 3.96 3.40
C GLU A 312 -6.19 3.89 2.59
N PHE A 313 -7.24 4.45 3.19
CA PHE A 313 -8.57 4.49 2.63
C PHE A 313 -8.98 5.96 2.51
N SER A 314 -9.53 6.33 1.37
CA SER A 314 -10.16 7.62 1.14
C SER A 314 -11.61 7.41 0.69
N PHE A 315 -12.53 8.16 1.27
CA PHE A 315 -13.94 8.13 0.89
C PHE A 315 -14.35 9.44 0.23
N GLY A 316 -15.04 9.34 -0.91
CA GLY A 316 -15.60 10.52 -1.59
C GLY A 316 -14.55 11.50 -2.09
N GLY A 317 -13.41 11.01 -2.55
CA GLY A 317 -12.38 11.81 -3.24
C GLY A 317 -11.53 12.70 -2.32
N GLN A 318 -11.54 12.47 -1.00
CA GLN A 318 -10.69 13.21 -0.07
C GLN A 318 -9.20 12.86 -0.28
N ALA A 319 -8.30 13.77 0.08
CA ALA A 319 -6.88 13.47 0.12
C ALA A 319 -6.60 12.35 1.14
N PHE A 320 -5.64 11.48 0.84
CA PHE A 320 -5.14 10.52 1.82
C PHE A 320 -4.46 11.26 2.98
N ALA A 321 -4.57 10.69 4.18
CA ALA A 321 -4.07 11.32 5.40
C ALA A 321 -2.56 11.60 5.33
N THR A 322 -1.81 10.66 4.78
CA THR A 322 -0.36 10.78 4.59
C THR A 322 -0.06 11.04 3.12
N PRO A 323 0.57 12.14 2.70
CA PRO A 323 0.88 12.37 1.28
C PRO A 323 2.13 11.57 0.84
N LEU A 324 2.04 10.24 0.85
CA LEU A 324 3.08 9.36 0.33
C LEU A 324 3.15 9.46 -1.20
N LEU A 325 4.34 9.77 -1.71
CA LEU A 325 4.64 9.97 -3.12
C LEU A 325 5.48 8.81 -3.67
N PRO A 326 5.23 8.37 -4.92
CA PRO A 326 6.16 7.51 -5.65
C PRO A 326 7.57 8.10 -5.65
N ALA A 327 8.57 7.28 -5.30
CA ALA A 327 9.97 7.68 -5.10
C ALA A 327 10.19 8.73 -4.00
N GLY A 328 9.23 8.97 -3.11
CA GLY A 328 9.39 9.90 -1.98
C GLY A 328 10.22 9.30 -0.85
N ARG A 329 11.01 10.15 -0.17
CA ARG A 329 11.71 9.82 1.08
C ARG A 329 11.10 10.56 2.25
N TYR A 330 10.99 9.88 3.38
CA TYR A 330 10.37 10.40 4.58
C TYR A 330 11.18 10.02 5.82
N ALA A 331 11.60 10.98 6.63
CA ALA A 331 12.13 10.69 7.95
C ALA A 331 10.99 10.68 8.97
N GLY A 332 11.00 9.68 9.85
CA GLY A 332 10.04 9.59 10.94
C GLY A 332 9.72 8.15 11.32
N GLU A 333 8.54 7.98 11.90
CA GLU A 333 8.20 6.76 12.62
C GLU A 333 7.05 6.00 11.95
N LEU A 334 7.21 4.68 11.82
CA LEU A 334 6.14 3.75 11.47
C LEU A 334 5.87 2.79 12.62
N THR A 335 4.61 2.57 12.94
CA THR A 335 4.19 1.59 13.96
C THR A 335 3.57 0.38 13.27
N PHE A 336 4.11 -0.80 13.52
CA PHE A 336 3.71 -2.03 12.85
C PHE A 336 2.58 -2.73 13.58
N TYR A 337 1.65 -3.32 12.83
CA TYR A 337 0.65 -4.21 13.41
C TYR A 337 1.35 -5.43 14.03
N PRO A 338 0.94 -5.86 15.24
CA PRO A 338 1.53 -7.02 15.89
C PRO A 338 1.23 -8.30 15.10
N GLY A 339 2.15 -9.25 15.17
CA GLY A 339 2.07 -10.51 14.43
C GLY A 339 3.44 -11.19 14.36
N ARG A 340 3.47 -12.43 13.84
CA ARG A 340 4.70 -13.20 13.64
C ARG A 340 5.61 -12.60 12.58
N VAL A 341 5.01 -12.01 11.54
CA VAL A 341 5.74 -11.42 10.42
C VAL A 341 5.16 -10.03 10.10
N PRO A 342 5.44 -9.02 10.96
CA PRO A 342 4.78 -7.73 10.91
C PRO A 342 5.26 -6.86 9.75
N LEU A 343 4.46 -6.84 8.67
CA LEU A 343 4.69 -6.05 7.45
C LEU A 343 3.80 -4.80 7.38
N ARG A 344 2.55 -4.88 7.83
CA ARG A 344 1.61 -3.76 7.77
C ARG A 344 1.96 -2.72 8.83
N ALA A 345 1.94 -1.45 8.46
CA ALA A 345 2.25 -0.36 9.37
C ALA A 345 1.31 0.84 9.22
N VAL A 346 1.25 1.65 10.26
CA VAL A 346 0.59 2.96 10.28
C VAL A 346 1.65 4.06 10.40
N PRO A 347 1.61 5.08 9.53
CA PRO A 347 2.46 6.24 9.67
C PRO A 347 2.16 7.04 10.94
N GLY A 348 3.21 7.33 11.71
CA GLY A 348 3.20 8.41 12.68
C GLY A 348 3.55 9.76 12.00
N PRO A 349 4.19 10.69 12.71
CA PRO A 349 4.74 11.90 12.10
C PRO A 349 5.83 11.54 11.08
N LEU A 350 5.63 11.97 9.83
CA LEU A 350 6.62 11.84 8.76
C LEU A 350 6.98 13.21 8.19
N THR A 351 8.27 13.42 7.96
CA THR A 351 8.83 14.61 7.32
C THR A 351 9.33 14.24 5.92
N PHE A 352 8.77 14.87 4.89
CA PHE A 352 9.21 14.66 3.51
C PHE A 352 10.62 15.20 3.30
N GLN A 353 11.50 14.38 2.73
CA GLN A 353 12.91 14.69 2.45
C GLN A 353 13.21 14.76 0.94
N GLY A 354 12.16 14.91 0.13
CA GLY A 354 12.26 15.00 -1.32
C GLY A 354 12.11 13.64 -2.03
N LEU A 355 12.37 13.67 -3.33
CA LEU A 355 12.22 12.53 -4.23
C LEU A 355 13.59 11.90 -4.53
N THR A 356 13.66 10.57 -4.61
CA THR A 356 14.80 9.86 -5.18
C THR A 356 14.78 9.96 -6.71
N PRO A 357 15.96 10.10 -7.37
CA PRO A 357 16.04 10.02 -8.82
C PRO A 357 15.47 8.69 -9.34
N ALA A 358 14.83 8.71 -10.50
CA ALA A 358 14.22 7.51 -11.10
C ALA A 358 15.24 6.38 -11.41
N THR A 359 16.52 6.73 -11.57
CA THR A 359 17.61 5.77 -11.82
C THR A 359 18.26 5.25 -10.54
N ALA A 360 17.97 5.84 -9.38
CA ALA A 360 18.55 5.44 -8.12
C ALA A 360 17.77 4.26 -7.54
N ALA A 361 18.27 3.05 -7.79
CA ALA A 361 17.70 1.84 -7.21
C ALA A 361 17.79 1.87 -5.67
N PRO A 362 16.79 1.32 -4.95
CA PRO A 362 16.83 1.20 -3.50
C PRO A 362 18.06 0.41 -3.01
N VAL A 363 18.53 0.74 -1.82
CA VAL A 363 19.65 0.04 -1.18
C VAL A 363 19.19 -1.35 -0.73
N GLY A 364 20.10 -2.32 -0.84
CA GLY A 364 19.80 -3.72 -0.56
C GLY A 364 19.06 -4.38 -1.72
N GLY A 365 18.54 -5.58 -1.46
CA GLY A 365 17.97 -6.45 -2.47
C GLY A 365 18.71 -7.77 -2.50
N GLN A 366 18.01 -8.80 -2.93
CA GLN A 366 18.39 -10.18 -2.69
C GLN A 366 18.41 -10.99 -3.98
N ALA A 367 19.17 -12.09 -3.94
CA ALA A 367 19.13 -13.09 -4.99
C ALA A 367 17.83 -13.91 -4.89
N PRO A 368 17.38 -14.55 -5.99
CA PRO A 368 16.19 -15.40 -5.99
C PRO A 368 16.20 -16.48 -4.91
N ALA A 369 17.34 -17.15 -4.67
CA ALA A 369 17.45 -18.19 -3.65
C ALA A 369 17.16 -17.65 -2.23
N GLN A 370 17.66 -16.45 -1.92
CA GLN A 370 17.39 -15.81 -0.63
C GLN A 370 15.92 -15.45 -0.50
N LEU A 371 15.27 -14.95 -1.56
CA LEU A 371 13.81 -14.71 -1.57
C LEU A 371 13.01 -15.98 -1.25
N LEU A 372 13.36 -17.10 -1.88
CA LEU A 372 12.63 -18.35 -1.66
C LEU A 372 12.83 -18.86 -0.23
N ASN A 373 14.03 -18.74 0.33
CA ASN A 373 14.32 -19.09 1.72
C ASN A 373 13.59 -18.18 2.71
N ASP A 374 13.71 -16.85 2.56
CA ASP A 374 13.04 -15.88 3.44
C ASP A 374 11.52 -16.08 3.44
N TYR A 375 10.95 -16.35 2.26
CA TYR A 375 9.52 -16.63 2.14
C TYR A 375 9.14 -17.95 2.81
N ALA A 376 9.96 -19.00 2.68
CA ALA A 376 9.71 -20.28 3.33
C ALA A 376 9.73 -20.14 4.87
N ASP A 377 10.71 -19.40 5.42
CA ASP A 377 10.81 -19.12 6.85
C ASP A 377 9.61 -18.30 7.36
N ALA A 378 9.19 -17.30 6.58
CA ALA A 378 8.02 -16.50 6.89
C ALA A 378 6.72 -17.33 6.84
N LEU A 379 6.59 -18.20 5.83
CA LEU A 379 5.44 -19.08 5.67
C LEU A 379 5.36 -20.14 6.78
N ALA A 380 6.50 -20.64 7.26
CA ALA A 380 6.57 -21.53 8.41
C ALA A 380 6.06 -20.86 9.70
N CYS A 381 6.26 -19.55 9.83
CA CYS A 381 5.76 -18.76 10.96
C CYS A 381 4.28 -18.35 10.80
N LEU A 382 3.85 -18.04 9.57
CA LEU A 382 2.49 -17.59 9.26
C LEU A 382 1.96 -18.34 8.01
N PRO A 383 1.26 -19.47 8.18
CA PRO A 383 0.83 -20.32 7.06
C PRO A 383 -0.17 -19.68 6.08
N TRP A 384 -0.75 -18.53 6.43
CA TRP A 384 -1.69 -17.78 5.59
C TRP A 384 -1.03 -16.60 4.87
N LEU A 385 0.30 -16.52 4.88
CA LEU A 385 1.05 -15.47 4.21
C LEU A 385 0.93 -15.58 2.68
N ARG A 386 0.22 -14.62 2.08
CA ARG A 386 -0.06 -14.62 0.63
C ARG A 386 0.88 -13.75 -0.19
N GLU A 387 1.46 -12.72 0.42
CA GLU A 387 2.24 -11.71 -0.26
C GLU A 387 3.48 -11.41 0.58
N TRP A 388 4.65 -11.47 -0.06
CA TRP A 388 5.93 -11.20 0.58
C TRP A 388 6.70 -10.14 -0.23
N PRO A 389 7.21 -9.06 0.40
CA PRO A 389 7.95 -8.05 -0.33
C PRO A 389 9.26 -8.64 -0.85
N ALA A 390 9.55 -8.37 -2.12
CA ALA A 390 10.75 -8.86 -2.79
C ALA A 390 11.41 -7.70 -3.53
N LEU A 391 12.65 -7.37 -3.14
CA LEU A 391 13.52 -6.46 -3.88
C LEU A 391 14.62 -7.30 -4.54
N LEU A 392 14.52 -7.54 -5.84
CA LEU A 392 15.43 -8.41 -6.58
C LEU A 392 16.35 -7.59 -7.48
N ARG A 393 17.63 -7.95 -7.51
CA ARG A 393 18.65 -7.31 -8.36
C ARG A 393 19.12 -8.24 -9.46
N GLY A 394 19.42 -7.69 -10.63
CA GLY A 394 20.03 -8.45 -11.72
C GLY A 394 19.02 -9.24 -12.58
N GLY A 395 17.73 -8.94 -12.45
CA GLY A 395 16.69 -9.64 -13.18
C GLY A 395 16.46 -9.06 -14.58
N ILE A 396 16.43 -9.92 -15.60
CA ILE A 396 16.17 -9.54 -17.00
C ILE A 396 14.74 -9.99 -17.36
N PRO A 397 13.80 -9.06 -17.64
CA PRO A 397 12.45 -9.41 -18.06
C PRO A 397 12.46 -10.12 -19.41
N ALA A 398 11.91 -11.33 -19.45
CA ALA A 398 11.82 -12.15 -20.66
C ALA A 398 10.41 -12.71 -20.84
N ARG A 399 9.96 -12.77 -22.10
CA ARG A 399 8.71 -13.44 -22.47
C ARG A 399 8.99 -14.91 -22.73
N THR A 400 8.21 -15.79 -22.12
CA THR A 400 8.33 -17.24 -22.32
C THR A 400 7.72 -17.66 -23.66
N PRO A 401 8.19 -18.76 -24.27
CA PRO A 401 7.59 -19.29 -25.50
C PRO A 401 6.09 -19.63 -25.37
N ALA A 402 5.66 -20.01 -24.16
CA ALA A 402 4.28 -20.34 -23.84
C ALA A 402 3.35 -19.12 -23.64
N GLY A 403 3.86 -17.89 -23.75
CA GLY A 403 3.05 -16.68 -23.67
C GLY A 403 2.89 -16.08 -22.27
N GLY A 404 3.86 -16.31 -21.37
CA GLY A 404 3.94 -15.66 -20.05
C GLY A 404 5.18 -14.79 -19.90
N TRP A 405 5.33 -14.15 -18.75
CA TRP A 405 6.49 -13.32 -18.43
C TRP A 405 7.29 -13.93 -17.27
N GLN A 406 8.60 -13.76 -17.31
CA GLN A 406 9.51 -14.19 -16.25
C GLN A 406 10.65 -13.20 -16.07
N LEU A 407 11.24 -13.21 -14.89
CA LEU A 407 12.46 -12.48 -14.56
C LEU A 407 13.61 -13.49 -14.52
N GLN A 408 14.54 -13.38 -15.48
CA GLN A 408 15.69 -14.27 -15.61
C GLN A 408 16.89 -13.70 -14.87
N PHE A 409 17.57 -14.54 -14.12
CA PHE A 409 18.81 -14.22 -13.41
C PHE A 409 19.91 -15.09 -14.03
N PRO A 410 20.88 -14.50 -14.73
CA PRO A 410 22.00 -15.26 -15.27
C PRO A 410 22.78 -15.90 -14.11
N ALA A 411 23.42 -17.03 -14.39
CA ALA A 411 24.45 -17.59 -13.52
C ALA A 411 25.47 -16.48 -13.21
N ALA A 412 25.94 -16.39 -11.96
CA ALA A 412 27.08 -15.53 -11.69
C ALA A 412 28.25 -16.01 -12.56
N ASP A 413 28.80 -15.14 -13.39
CA ASP A 413 30.13 -15.39 -13.94
C ASP A 413 31.09 -15.31 -12.75
N ASP A 414 31.77 -16.42 -12.44
CA ASP A 414 32.84 -16.52 -11.44
C ASP A 414 34.11 -15.75 -11.90
N GLY A 415 33.92 -14.53 -12.40
CA GLY A 415 34.92 -13.69 -13.06
C GLY A 415 35.33 -12.48 -12.23
N MET A 416 35.68 -12.68 -10.95
CA MET A 416 36.51 -11.73 -10.20
C MET A 416 37.44 -12.50 -9.26
N GLU A 417 38.73 -12.28 -9.48
CA GLU A 417 39.89 -12.96 -8.89
C GLU A 417 39.76 -13.23 -7.39
N ALA A 418 39.41 -14.46 -7.03
CA ALA A 418 39.73 -15.04 -5.74
C ALA A 418 40.95 -15.94 -5.92
N GLY A 419 42.06 -15.55 -5.30
CA GLY A 419 43.25 -16.40 -5.19
C GLY A 419 42.87 -17.79 -4.65
N GLU A 420 43.43 -18.78 -5.35
CA GLU A 420 43.59 -20.20 -5.04
C GLU A 420 42.74 -20.85 -3.94
N ALA A 421 42.04 -21.91 -4.39
CA ALA A 421 41.46 -23.03 -3.64
C ALA A 421 40.01 -22.86 -3.12
N ALA A 422 39.06 -22.90 -4.05
CA ALA A 422 37.75 -23.51 -3.81
C ALA A 422 37.51 -24.59 -4.87
N GLY A 423 37.03 -25.76 -4.44
CA GLY A 423 36.76 -26.93 -5.28
C GLY A 423 35.70 -26.67 -6.37
N PRO A 424 35.37 -27.67 -7.20
CA PRO A 424 34.59 -27.47 -8.42
C PRO A 424 33.23 -26.84 -8.08
N ALA A 425 33.08 -25.56 -8.42
CA ALA A 425 31.83 -24.83 -8.36
C ALA A 425 30.84 -25.56 -9.28
N ALA A 426 29.75 -26.07 -8.69
CA ALA A 426 28.61 -26.51 -9.47
C ALA A 426 28.13 -25.32 -10.30
N ALA A 427 28.13 -25.46 -11.62
CA ALA A 427 27.59 -24.48 -12.55
C ALA A 427 26.20 -24.05 -12.05
N ALA A 428 26.07 -22.82 -11.58
CA ALA A 428 24.80 -22.31 -11.08
C ALA A 428 23.87 -22.15 -12.28
N ASP A 429 22.87 -23.01 -12.42
CA ASP A 429 21.85 -22.86 -13.46
C ASP A 429 21.18 -21.48 -13.36
N SER A 430 20.87 -20.88 -14.53
CA SER A 430 20.09 -19.65 -14.58
C SER A 430 18.76 -19.81 -13.85
N VAL A 431 18.46 -18.91 -12.92
CA VAL A 431 17.19 -18.95 -12.17
C VAL A 431 16.16 -18.08 -12.86
N ALA A 432 14.93 -18.57 -13.04
CA ALA A 432 13.82 -17.81 -13.59
C ALA A 432 12.66 -17.76 -12.62
N LEU A 433 12.13 -16.57 -12.35
CA LEU A 433 10.95 -16.36 -11.53
C LEU A 433 9.77 -15.94 -12.40
N PRO A 434 8.59 -16.60 -12.34
CA PRO A 434 7.41 -16.18 -13.07
C PRO A 434 6.97 -14.77 -12.66
N LEU A 435 6.60 -13.93 -13.63
CA LEU A 435 6.01 -12.61 -13.40
C LEU A 435 4.49 -12.68 -13.51
N LEU A 436 3.80 -12.15 -12.51
CA LEU A 436 2.35 -12.02 -12.47
C LEU A 436 1.96 -10.62 -12.94
N CYS A 437 2.01 -10.41 -14.25
CA CYS A 437 1.63 -9.15 -14.89
C CYS A 437 0.87 -9.44 -16.20
N ASP A 438 0.14 -8.44 -16.69
CA ASP A 438 -0.43 -8.52 -18.02
C ASP A 438 0.63 -8.32 -19.12
N GLU A 439 0.23 -8.51 -20.38
CA GLU A 439 1.13 -8.35 -21.53
C GLU A 439 1.70 -6.94 -21.63
N LEU A 440 0.89 -5.90 -21.37
CA LEU A 440 1.34 -4.51 -21.49
C LEU A 440 2.44 -4.21 -20.47
N ALA A 441 2.22 -4.53 -19.20
CA ALA A 441 3.19 -4.34 -18.12
C ALA A 441 4.47 -5.14 -18.37
N GLY A 442 4.36 -6.36 -18.91
CA GLY A 442 5.52 -7.16 -19.30
C GLY A 442 6.37 -6.49 -20.40
N TRP A 443 5.71 -5.96 -21.44
CA TRP A 443 6.39 -5.20 -22.50
C TRP A 443 6.99 -3.89 -22.00
N GLU A 444 6.32 -3.17 -21.10
CA GLU A 444 6.85 -1.97 -20.46
C GLU A 444 8.12 -2.27 -19.67
N LEU A 445 8.12 -3.34 -18.85
CA LEU A 445 9.31 -3.77 -18.12
C LEU A 445 10.47 -4.13 -19.06
N ARG A 446 10.18 -4.85 -20.15
CA ARG A 446 11.20 -5.21 -21.14
C ARG A 446 11.74 -4.00 -21.90
N ALA A 447 10.89 -3.03 -22.23
CA ALA A 447 11.28 -1.79 -22.87
C ALA A 447 12.17 -0.94 -21.94
N LEU A 448 11.82 -0.85 -20.65
CA LEU A 448 12.63 -0.19 -19.63
C LEU A 448 13.99 -0.87 -19.42
N SER A 449 14.02 -2.20 -19.47
CA SER A 449 15.24 -3.00 -19.39
C SER A 449 16.18 -2.77 -20.57
N GLY A 450 15.65 -2.63 -21.80
CA GLY A 450 16.48 -2.61 -23.00
C GLY A 450 17.31 -3.90 -23.19
N GLY A 451 16.91 -5.00 -22.54
CA GLY A 451 17.67 -6.26 -22.48
C GLY A 451 18.72 -6.31 -21.37
N GLN A 452 18.88 -5.25 -20.58
CA GLN A 452 19.81 -5.18 -19.46
C GLN A 452 19.14 -5.59 -18.13
N PRO A 453 19.93 -6.02 -17.13
CA PRO A 453 19.40 -6.34 -15.81
C PRO A 453 18.73 -5.13 -15.13
N LEU A 454 17.62 -5.40 -14.45
CA LEU A 454 16.87 -4.44 -13.64
C LEU A 454 16.99 -4.76 -12.15
N THR A 455 16.78 -3.75 -11.33
CA THR A 455 16.27 -3.96 -9.97
C THR A 455 14.75 -3.91 -10.02
N VAL A 456 14.07 -4.92 -9.45
CA VAL A 456 12.62 -5.04 -9.46
C VAL A 456 12.13 -5.21 -8.03
N PHE A 457 11.19 -4.37 -7.62
CA PHE A 457 10.43 -4.54 -6.39
C PHE A 457 9.04 -5.11 -6.71
N GLY A 458 8.56 -6.05 -5.91
CA GLY A 458 7.25 -6.65 -6.08
C GLY A 458 6.78 -7.49 -4.91
N GLU A 459 5.63 -8.13 -5.08
CA GLU A 459 5.04 -9.06 -4.12
C GLU A 459 5.23 -10.50 -4.63
N TRP A 460 5.98 -11.30 -3.90
CA TRP A 460 6.07 -12.73 -4.13
C TRP A 460 4.84 -13.43 -3.56
N THR A 461 4.17 -14.24 -4.39
CA THR A 461 2.90 -14.91 -4.05
C THR A 461 3.06 -16.39 -3.69
N GLY A 462 4.30 -16.86 -3.56
CA GLY A 462 4.63 -18.29 -3.50
C GLY A 462 4.66 -18.98 -4.87
N ARG A 463 4.15 -18.34 -5.93
CA ARG A 463 4.10 -18.89 -7.30
C ARG A 463 4.74 -18.00 -8.35
N GLY A 464 4.66 -16.69 -8.17
CA GLY A 464 5.22 -15.70 -9.06
C GLY A 464 5.34 -14.36 -8.36
N LEU A 465 6.18 -13.51 -8.95
CA LEU A 465 6.41 -12.14 -8.50
C LEU A 465 5.42 -11.22 -9.23
N ARG A 466 4.59 -10.50 -8.49
CA ARG A 466 3.84 -9.36 -9.02
C ARG A 466 4.75 -8.13 -9.01
N PRO A 467 5.24 -7.64 -10.17
CA PRO A 467 6.11 -6.47 -10.19
C PRO A 467 5.34 -5.21 -9.82
N LEU A 468 5.88 -4.39 -8.94
CA LEU A 468 5.28 -3.14 -8.46
C LEU A 468 6.17 -1.90 -8.65
N GLY A 469 7.47 -2.10 -8.84
CA GLY A 469 8.43 -1.03 -9.14
C GLY A 469 9.66 -1.60 -9.83
N SER A 470 10.31 -0.80 -10.67
CA SER A 470 11.52 -1.20 -11.37
C SER A 470 12.49 -0.02 -11.56
N TRP A 471 13.78 -0.34 -11.53
CA TRP A 471 14.87 0.62 -11.73
C TRP A 471 15.89 0.03 -12.72
N PRO A 472 16.22 0.76 -13.80
CA PRO A 472 17.28 0.33 -14.71
C PRO A 472 18.64 0.34 -14.01
N ALA A 473 19.47 -0.66 -14.28
CA ALA A 473 20.91 -0.55 -14.01
C ALA A 473 21.46 0.64 -14.81
N ALA A 474 22.41 1.37 -14.24
CA ALA A 474 22.91 2.66 -14.75
C ALA A 474 22.96 2.72 -16.29
N LEU A 475 22.42 3.81 -16.87
CA LEU A 475 22.47 4.06 -18.31
C LEU A 475 23.94 4.14 -18.75
N HIS A 476 24.42 3.13 -19.48
CA HIS A 476 25.69 3.24 -20.18
C HIS A 476 25.51 4.24 -21.34
N PRO A 477 26.23 5.38 -21.36
CA PRO A 477 26.17 6.27 -22.49
C PRO A 477 26.69 5.53 -23.72
N LEU A 478 25.96 5.64 -24.84
CA LEU A 478 26.47 5.21 -26.14
C LEU A 478 27.68 6.10 -26.46
N THR A 479 28.89 5.55 -26.32
CA THR A 479 30.07 6.14 -26.96
C THR A 479 29.93 5.90 -28.44
N ALA A 480 29.66 6.99 -29.18
CA ALA A 480 29.57 6.98 -30.64
C ALA A 480 30.91 6.65 -31.31
#